data_AF-A0A510KJC4-F1
#
_entry.id   AF-A0A510KJC4-F1
#
_cell.length_a   1.000
_cell.length_b   1.000
_cell.length_c   1.000
_cell.angle_alpha   90.00
_cell.angle_beta   90.00
_cell.angle_gamma   90.00
#
_symmetry.space_group_name_H-M   'P 1'
#
loop_
_entity.id
_entity.type
_entity.pdbx_description
1 polymer ?
#
loop_
_entity_poly.entity_id
_entity_poly.type
_entity_poly.pdbx_seq_one_letter_code
_entity_poly.pdbx_strand_id
1 'polypeptide(L)'
;MNTNKLKKILLGLTAIAIIGCSSGGSSSSGSSSNFTPSGSGNGSNSAGGTGSSSSSGSSSNYYYKETYSDTYYNGTGVKIGIVDIGFNNSYLSNKYSSQFKKNFSEIDIHGTSTSNDERGWIVSQLIRKYAKNTSLIVSDLGVQKNGLTYINGYDLHNIYSELNKKNINIYAQSWGNQGLYGYIDYSTHKDFESAIKNGALFVWSAGNNEYSVSDLAKMPYTYPELEKGWINVVGLDENTAMAKAGNAKNWTISSNGKYKLNDGTIIKGSGYAIPAVVATAARIKEKYPFMDGNLIRQTILSTATDIGATGVDSTYGWGKLNVQKALKGPARFDKRLALADNVTVNIPRGAYIFSNNISGEAGLIKDGSGTLILSGSNSYSGSTKIKNGTLELYSTNTSNITIKSPGTLVLTPTTVIGTTSYPKDVKNEGGTLENRGSGAVITGNYEATAGSVTKAQIGSKLIVKGTVNLNGGNATLQTLSNECRSI
;
A
#
# COMPACT_ATOMS: atom_id res chain seq x y z
N MET A 1 -20.80 9.22 34.98
CA MET A 1 -20.14 8.47 33.88
C MET A 1 -20.04 9.39 32.67
N ASN A 2 -18.84 9.53 32.11
CA ASN A 2 -18.28 10.80 31.61
C ASN A 2 -18.57 11.05 30.10
N THR A 3 -19.23 12.16 29.80
CA THR A 3 -19.80 12.62 28.51
C THR A 3 -18.78 13.27 27.54
N ASN A 4 -17.48 12.94 27.66
CA ASN A 4 -16.40 13.64 26.94
C ASN A 4 -15.78 12.89 25.73
N LYS A 5 -16.41 11.82 25.21
CA LYS A 5 -15.87 11.06 24.05
C LYS A 5 -16.63 11.23 22.72
N LEU A 6 -17.78 11.92 22.67
CA LEU A 6 -18.54 12.11 21.42
C LEU A 6 -18.30 13.45 20.69
N LYS A 7 -17.57 14.40 21.26
CA LYS A 7 -17.38 15.74 20.66
C LYS A 7 -16.19 15.90 19.70
N LYS A 8 -15.53 14.83 19.25
CA LYS A 8 -14.33 14.92 18.36
C LYS A 8 -14.46 14.22 17.00
N ILE A 9 -15.65 13.79 16.60
CA ILE A 9 -15.88 13.19 15.27
C ILE A 9 -16.44 14.19 14.25
N LEU A 10 -16.75 15.43 14.66
CA LEU A 10 -17.37 16.42 13.78
C LEU A 10 -16.63 17.75 13.76
N LEU A 11 -15.53 17.84 12.99
CA LEU A 11 -14.95 19.11 12.55
C LEU A 11 -13.90 18.85 11.47
N GLY A 12 -14.33 18.98 10.21
CA GLY A 12 -13.44 18.82 9.07
C GLY A 12 -14.12 19.00 7.72
N LEU A 13 -15.12 19.89 7.62
CA LEU A 13 -15.76 20.27 6.37
C LEU A 13 -16.41 21.65 6.54
N THR A 14 -15.64 22.71 6.32
CA THR A 14 -16.14 24.05 5.93
C THR A 14 -14.96 24.98 5.62
N ALA A 15 -14.74 25.24 4.33
CA ALA A 15 -14.31 26.54 3.80
C ALA A 15 -14.28 26.45 2.26
N ILE A 16 -15.42 26.78 1.64
CA ILE A 16 -15.48 27.25 0.26
C ILE A 16 -15.11 28.74 0.32
N ALA A 17 -14.11 29.15 -0.47
CA ALA A 17 -13.87 30.55 -0.77
C ALA A 17 -13.81 30.72 -2.29
N ILE A 18 -14.78 31.49 -2.78
CA ILE A 18 -14.90 32.09 -4.11
C ILE A 18 -13.86 33.21 -4.21
N ILE A 19 -13.10 33.31 -5.32
CA ILE A 19 -12.64 34.59 -5.89
C ILE A 19 -12.56 34.41 -7.41
N GLY A 20 -13.13 35.38 -8.12
CA GLY A 20 -13.22 35.44 -9.57
C GLY A 20 -12.01 36.06 -10.28
N CYS A 21 -12.26 36.32 -11.56
CA CYS A 21 -11.38 36.82 -12.60
C CYS A 21 -10.41 37.96 -12.22
N SER A 22 -9.19 37.88 -12.77
CA SER A 22 -8.47 39.04 -13.32
C SER A 22 -7.32 38.58 -14.22
N SER A 23 -7.04 39.42 -15.20
CA SER A 23 -6.26 39.29 -16.44
C SER A 23 -4.81 39.79 -16.36
N GLY A 24 -3.98 39.37 -17.33
CA GLY A 24 -2.73 40.05 -17.77
C GLY A 24 -1.48 39.70 -16.95
N GLY A 25 -0.26 39.58 -17.49
CA GLY A 25 0.31 39.92 -18.79
C GLY A 25 1.77 39.43 -18.85
N SER A 26 2.36 39.52 -20.04
CA SER A 26 3.67 39.01 -20.48
C SER A 26 4.90 39.80 -20.00
N SER A 27 6.09 39.25 -20.32
CA SER A 27 7.47 39.83 -20.38
C SER A 27 8.28 39.83 -19.06
N SER A 28 9.62 39.73 -18.98
CA SER A 28 10.75 39.62 -19.92
C SER A 28 12.02 39.19 -19.16
N SER A 29 13.01 38.74 -19.94
CA SER A 29 14.44 38.53 -19.68
C SER A 29 15.18 39.46 -18.69
N GLY A 30 16.26 38.95 -18.09
CA GLY A 30 17.33 39.77 -17.50
C GLY A 30 18.47 38.99 -16.85
N SER A 31 19.60 38.87 -17.55
CA SER A 31 20.88 38.35 -17.07
C SER A 31 21.57 39.33 -16.10
N SER A 32 22.38 38.83 -15.17
CA SER A 32 23.77 39.30 -14.99
C SER A 32 24.53 38.56 -13.87
N SER A 33 25.83 38.55 -14.08
CA SER A 33 26.97 37.88 -13.46
C SER A 33 27.39 38.42 -12.07
N ASN A 34 28.10 37.62 -11.27
CA ASN A 34 29.54 37.84 -10.99
C ASN A 34 30.15 36.88 -9.93
N PHE A 35 31.31 36.34 -10.34
CA PHE A 35 32.58 36.12 -9.62
C PHE A 35 32.73 35.24 -8.35
N THR A 36 33.76 34.40 -8.47
CA THR A 36 34.46 33.48 -7.56
C THR A 36 35.31 34.21 -6.48
N PRO A 37 35.92 33.52 -5.48
CA PRO A 37 37.19 32.81 -5.71
C PRO A 37 37.33 31.42 -5.04
N SER A 38 38.36 30.73 -5.55
CA SER A 38 38.92 29.40 -5.31
C SER A 38 39.47 29.11 -3.91
N GLY A 39 39.56 27.82 -3.57
CA GLY A 39 40.47 27.27 -2.57
C GLY A 39 40.65 25.75 -2.75
N SER A 40 41.79 25.34 -3.31
CA SER A 40 42.23 23.95 -3.50
C SER A 40 42.85 23.36 -2.22
N GLY A 41 42.67 22.06 -1.99
CA GLY A 41 43.44 21.32 -1.00
C GLY A 41 43.24 19.81 -1.14
N ASN A 42 44.24 19.14 -1.71
CA ASN A 42 44.33 17.69 -1.88
C ASN A 42 45.02 17.08 -0.65
N GLY A 43 44.63 15.89 -0.19
CA GLY A 43 45.30 15.25 0.96
C GLY A 43 44.80 13.83 1.27
N SER A 44 45.64 12.85 0.94
CA SER A 44 45.45 11.41 1.09
C SER A 44 45.81 10.88 2.50
N ASN A 45 45.44 9.62 2.74
CA ASN A 45 46.08 8.60 3.61
C ASN A 45 45.58 8.29 5.04
N SER A 46 45.08 7.04 5.14
CA SER A 46 45.64 5.92 5.93
C SER A 46 45.25 5.72 7.41
N ALA A 47 45.26 4.44 7.75
CA ALA A 47 44.76 3.73 8.92
C ALA A 47 45.67 3.76 10.17
N GLY A 48 45.12 3.27 11.29
CA GLY A 48 45.79 2.95 12.57
C GLY A 48 45.20 3.79 13.72
N GLY A 49 44.85 3.31 14.90
CA GLY A 49 44.97 2.02 15.59
C GLY A 49 44.53 2.23 17.05
N THR A 50 43.92 1.20 17.64
CA THR A 50 43.76 0.88 19.09
C THR A 50 43.77 1.99 20.16
N GLY A 51 42.67 2.05 20.92
CA GLY A 51 42.63 2.64 22.27
C GLY A 51 41.49 2.04 23.08
N SER A 52 41.79 1.07 23.95
CA SER A 52 40.87 0.55 24.95
C SER A 52 40.73 1.55 26.10
N SER A 53 39.52 2.02 26.37
CA SER A 53 39.17 2.62 27.65
C SER A 53 37.80 2.09 28.10
N SER A 54 37.85 1.36 29.21
CA SER A 54 36.69 0.90 29.97
C SER A 54 36.07 2.08 30.71
N SER A 55 34.83 2.45 30.37
CA SER A 55 33.99 3.28 31.22
C SER A 55 32.62 2.62 31.41
N SER A 56 32.39 2.20 32.65
CA SER A 56 31.10 1.74 33.16
C SER A 56 30.17 2.94 33.38
N GLY A 57 28.97 2.85 32.80
CA GLY A 57 27.81 3.65 33.22
C GLY A 57 27.47 4.85 32.33
N SER A 58 26.65 4.62 31.29
CA SER A 58 25.43 5.39 30.99
C SER A 58 24.89 4.99 29.62
N SER A 59 23.64 4.53 29.62
CA SER A 59 22.76 4.28 28.48
C SER A 59 22.93 5.33 27.36
N SER A 60 23.51 4.93 26.23
CA SER A 60 23.75 5.82 25.09
C SER A 60 23.30 5.20 23.76
N ASN A 61 22.20 5.79 23.25
CA ASN A 61 21.91 6.09 21.85
C ASN A 61 21.46 4.95 20.92
N TYR A 62 20.13 4.77 20.92
CA TYR A 62 19.31 4.30 19.79
C TYR A 62 19.92 4.62 18.42
N TYR A 63 19.91 3.70 17.45
CA TYR A 63 20.40 3.98 16.08
C TYR A 63 19.51 4.93 15.28
N TYR A 64 18.30 5.17 15.76
CA TYR A 64 17.38 6.21 15.31
C TYR A 64 16.84 6.96 16.53
N LYS A 65 16.98 8.29 16.57
CA LYS A 65 16.27 9.11 17.56
C LYS A 65 14.80 9.05 17.13
N GLU A 66 13.95 8.43 17.94
CA GLU A 66 12.53 8.25 17.64
C GLU A 66 11.89 9.61 17.32
N THR A 67 11.80 9.92 16.03
CA THR A 67 11.10 11.10 15.54
C THR A 67 9.91 10.57 14.79
N TYR A 68 8.83 10.36 15.54
CA TYR A 68 7.55 9.97 14.98
C TYR A 68 7.01 11.17 14.22
N SER A 69 7.04 11.13 12.88
CA SER A 69 6.17 12.02 12.13
C SER A 69 4.75 11.59 12.47
N ASP A 70 4.05 12.41 13.25
CA ASP A 70 2.71 12.09 13.71
C ASP A 70 1.82 11.96 12.48
N THR A 71 1.43 10.73 12.17
CA THR A 71 0.50 10.45 11.10
C THR A 71 -0.59 9.61 11.71
N TYR A 72 -1.83 9.99 11.41
CA TYR A 72 -3.03 9.40 12.00
C TYR A 72 -3.03 7.86 11.96
N TYR A 73 -2.43 7.27 10.90
CA TYR A 73 -2.19 5.84 10.79
C TYR A 73 -0.73 5.51 11.07
N ASN A 74 -0.48 4.73 12.12
CA ASN A 74 0.84 4.37 12.64
C ASN A 74 1.01 2.85 12.83
N GLY A 75 0.17 2.05 12.17
CA GLY A 75 0.19 0.59 12.15
C GLY A 75 -0.47 -0.08 13.36
N THR A 76 -1.35 0.63 14.07
CA THR A 76 -2.04 0.07 15.24
C THR A 76 -2.87 -1.15 14.85
N GLY A 77 -2.75 -2.24 15.63
CA GLY A 77 -3.52 -3.47 15.42
C GLY A 77 -3.01 -4.37 14.28
N VAL A 78 -1.88 -4.02 13.65
CA VAL A 78 -1.30 -4.81 12.55
C VAL A 78 -0.11 -5.62 13.03
N LYS A 79 -0.09 -6.91 12.66
CA LYS A 79 1.03 -7.83 12.89
C LYS A 79 1.92 -7.94 11.65
N ILE A 80 3.23 -7.91 11.85
CA ILE A 80 4.24 -8.06 10.81
C ILE A 80 5.15 -9.23 11.18
N GLY A 81 5.27 -10.20 10.29
CA GLY A 81 6.29 -11.24 10.34
C GLY A 81 7.61 -10.71 9.80
N ILE A 82 8.70 -10.85 10.53
CA ILE A 82 10.04 -10.49 10.03
C ILE A 82 10.88 -11.75 10.07
N VAL A 83 11.40 -12.16 8.91
CA VAL A 83 12.34 -13.27 8.83
C VAL A 83 13.68 -12.68 8.39
N ASP A 84 14.64 -12.65 9.31
CA ASP A 84 15.97 -12.05 9.10
C ASP A 84 17.00 -12.72 10.02
N ILE A 85 18.18 -12.12 10.17
CA ILE A 85 19.23 -12.60 11.07
C ILE A 85 19.46 -11.62 12.23
N GLY A 86 20.00 -12.12 13.34
CA GLY A 86 20.49 -11.31 14.47
C GLY A 86 19.53 -11.17 15.64
N PHE A 87 18.37 -11.83 15.61
CA PHE A 87 17.39 -11.82 16.71
C PHE A 87 17.82 -12.72 17.87
N ASN A 88 18.39 -13.89 17.60
CA ASN A 88 18.91 -14.80 18.62
C ASN A 88 20.29 -14.34 19.12
N ASN A 89 20.31 -13.16 19.74
CA ASN A 89 21.48 -12.51 20.29
C ASN A 89 21.07 -11.70 21.53
N SER A 90 21.35 -12.25 22.71
CA SER A 90 20.94 -11.65 23.99
C SER A 90 21.60 -10.29 24.25
N TYR A 91 22.82 -10.07 23.77
CA TYR A 91 23.50 -8.78 23.87
C TYR A 91 22.76 -7.70 23.06
N LEU A 92 22.43 -7.99 21.80
CA LEU A 92 21.66 -7.08 20.95
C LEU A 92 20.25 -6.89 21.47
N SER A 93 19.60 -7.95 21.94
CA SER A 93 18.30 -7.83 22.59
C SER A 93 18.38 -6.84 23.75
N ASN A 94 19.36 -6.94 24.65
CA ASN A 94 19.50 -6.03 25.79
C ASN A 94 19.83 -4.57 25.41
N LYS A 95 20.33 -4.33 24.19
CA LYS A 95 20.57 -2.99 23.64
C LYS A 95 19.28 -2.22 23.34
N TYR A 96 18.15 -2.91 23.12
CA TYR A 96 16.86 -2.29 22.79
C TYR A 96 15.98 -2.04 24.02
N SER A 97 15.34 -0.87 24.06
CA SER A 97 14.49 -0.46 25.18
C SER A 97 13.27 -1.37 25.34
N SER A 98 12.76 -1.46 26.58
CA SER A 98 11.50 -2.14 26.87
C SER A 98 10.32 -1.54 26.09
N GLN A 99 10.35 -0.22 25.83
CA GLN A 99 9.37 0.47 25.02
C GLN A 99 9.39 0.01 23.57
N PHE A 100 10.58 -0.16 22.97
CA PHE A 100 10.71 -0.78 21.66
C PHE A 100 10.17 -2.20 21.72
N LYS A 101 10.57 -3.02 22.69
CA LYS A 101 10.13 -4.42 22.79
C LYS A 101 8.64 -4.62 23.11
N LYS A 102 7.87 -3.55 23.36
CA LYS A 102 6.41 -3.65 23.47
C LYS A 102 5.84 -4.20 22.16
N ASN A 103 4.95 -5.20 22.25
CA ASN A 103 4.37 -5.89 21.09
C ASN A 103 5.43 -6.49 20.14
N PHE A 104 6.56 -6.95 20.69
CA PHE A 104 7.60 -7.67 19.97
C PHE A 104 7.64 -9.10 20.52
N SER A 105 7.59 -10.10 19.64
CA SER A 105 7.69 -11.51 20.03
C SER A 105 8.56 -12.28 19.06
N GLU A 106 9.35 -13.19 19.58
CA GLU A 106 10.26 -14.01 18.78
C GLU A 106 9.65 -15.42 18.60
N ILE A 107 9.75 -15.96 17.38
CA ILE A 107 9.55 -17.38 17.08
C ILE A 107 10.96 -17.94 16.85
N ASP A 108 11.50 -18.56 17.89
CA ASP A 108 12.84 -19.14 17.86
C ASP A 108 12.84 -20.45 17.08
N ILE A 109 13.63 -20.49 16.00
CA ILE A 109 13.97 -21.70 15.25
C ILE A 109 15.48 -21.68 15.05
N HIS A 110 16.22 -21.92 16.13
CA HIS A 110 17.64 -22.29 16.23
C HIS A 110 18.68 -21.42 15.49
N GLY A 111 18.30 -20.23 15.01
CA GLY A 111 19.20 -19.32 14.33
C GLY A 111 20.39 -18.94 15.21
N THR A 112 21.59 -18.89 14.65
CA THR A 112 22.81 -18.42 15.31
C THR A 112 23.41 -17.29 14.49
N SER A 113 23.64 -16.15 15.13
CA SER A 113 24.21 -14.95 14.49
C SER A 113 25.39 -14.44 15.30
N THR A 114 26.39 -13.83 14.66
CA THR A 114 27.52 -13.23 15.38
C THR A 114 27.04 -12.11 16.30
N SER A 115 27.87 -11.73 17.27
CA SER A 115 27.55 -10.64 18.21
C SER A 115 27.26 -9.31 17.52
N ASN A 116 27.76 -9.11 16.29
CA ASN A 116 27.76 -7.85 15.56
C ASN A 116 26.67 -7.77 14.49
N ASP A 117 25.93 -8.85 14.24
CA ASP A 117 24.89 -8.87 13.19
C ASP A 117 23.59 -8.26 13.70
N GLU A 118 23.41 -6.96 13.46
CA GLU A 118 22.23 -6.19 13.93
C GLU A 118 21.11 -6.05 12.90
N ARG A 119 21.22 -6.73 11.75
CA ARG A 119 20.40 -6.44 10.57
C ARG A 119 18.90 -6.57 10.84
N GLY A 120 18.43 -7.67 11.41
CA GLY A 120 17.01 -7.86 11.73
C GLY A 120 16.47 -6.81 12.69
N TRP A 121 17.30 -6.36 13.64
CA TRP A 121 16.94 -5.29 14.56
C TRP A 121 16.89 -3.91 13.88
N ILE A 122 17.81 -3.60 12.96
CA ILE A 122 17.78 -2.37 12.15
C ILE A 122 16.51 -2.34 11.29
N VAL A 123 16.18 -3.45 10.62
CA VAL A 123 14.94 -3.60 9.84
C VAL A 123 13.71 -3.34 10.72
N SER A 124 13.67 -3.93 11.91
CA SER A 124 12.59 -3.75 12.89
C SER A 124 12.44 -2.29 13.35
N GLN A 125 13.56 -1.60 13.60
CA GLN A 125 13.57 -0.18 13.93
C GLN A 125 13.05 0.69 12.79
N LEU A 126 13.50 0.44 11.56
CA LEU A 126 13.06 1.20 10.39
C LEU A 126 11.57 0.98 10.11
N ILE A 127 11.00 -0.21 10.37
CA ILE A 127 9.56 -0.43 10.28
C ILE A 127 8.84 0.47 11.30
N ARG A 128 9.28 0.46 12.55
CA ARG A 128 8.66 1.24 13.63
C ARG A 128 8.89 2.74 13.55
N LYS A 129 9.91 3.18 12.83
CA LYS A 129 10.08 4.60 12.45
C LYS A 129 8.84 5.12 11.72
N TYR A 130 8.23 4.30 10.86
CA TYR A 130 7.10 4.69 10.02
C TYR A 130 5.75 4.10 10.49
N ALA A 131 5.75 2.98 11.22
CA ALA A 131 4.57 2.30 11.74
C ALA A 131 4.81 1.83 13.19
N LYS A 132 4.90 2.82 14.10
CA LYS A 132 5.25 2.68 15.52
C LYS A 132 4.51 1.55 16.25
N ASN A 133 3.20 1.44 16.05
CA ASN A 133 2.32 0.62 16.90
C ASN A 133 2.12 -0.80 16.35
N THR A 134 2.91 -1.20 15.37
CA THR A 134 2.89 -2.55 14.81
C THR A 134 3.38 -3.58 15.84
N SER A 135 2.74 -4.76 15.79
CA SER A 135 3.22 -5.94 16.50
C SER A 135 4.21 -6.68 15.62
N LEU A 136 5.46 -6.82 16.06
CA LEU A 136 6.50 -7.50 15.29
C LEU A 136 6.65 -8.93 15.81
N ILE A 137 6.54 -9.89 14.90
CA ILE A 137 6.76 -11.31 15.16
C ILE A 137 7.97 -11.73 14.34
N VAL A 138 9.09 -12.00 15.00
CA VAL A 138 10.38 -12.13 14.33
C VAL A 138 10.89 -13.57 14.38
N SER A 139 11.65 -13.99 13.38
CA SER A 139 12.32 -15.28 13.33
C SER A 139 13.73 -15.11 12.81
N ASP A 140 14.68 -15.85 13.39
CA ASP A 140 16.10 -15.81 13.06
C ASP A 140 16.47 -16.95 12.11
N LEU A 141 17.09 -16.63 10.96
CA LEU A 141 17.60 -17.56 9.96
C LEU A 141 19.12 -17.75 9.98
N GLY A 142 19.80 -17.11 10.92
CA GLY A 142 21.25 -17.05 10.97
C GLY A 142 21.86 -18.44 11.17
N VAL A 143 22.95 -18.71 10.48
CA VAL A 143 23.87 -19.78 10.84
C VAL A 143 25.28 -19.22 10.82
N GLN A 144 25.99 -19.38 11.94
CA GLN A 144 27.38 -18.98 12.01
C GLN A 144 28.28 -19.99 11.29
N LYS A 145 29.13 -19.50 10.40
CA LYS A 145 30.20 -20.28 9.76
C LYS A 145 31.43 -19.40 9.57
N ASN A 146 32.60 -19.86 10.01
CA ASN A 146 33.88 -19.14 9.87
C ASN A 146 33.83 -17.69 10.39
N GLY A 147 33.14 -17.43 11.51
CA GLY A 147 33.02 -16.10 12.10
C GLY A 147 32.11 -15.13 11.35
N LEU A 148 31.31 -15.61 10.39
CA LEU A 148 30.31 -14.84 9.66
C LEU A 148 28.93 -15.47 9.84
N THR A 149 27.87 -14.66 9.77
CA THR A 149 26.49 -15.15 9.75
C THR A 149 26.01 -15.30 8.31
N TYR A 150 25.52 -16.50 7.99
CA TYR A 150 24.87 -16.81 6.72
C TYR A 150 23.38 -17.04 6.96
N ILE A 151 22.60 -16.95 5.89
CA ILE A 151 21.18 -17.32 5.91
C ILE A 151 21.08 -18.79 5.55
N ASN A 152 20.43 -19.59 6.41
CA ASN A 152 20.16 -20.99 6.15
C ASN A 152 18.72 -21.19 5.65
N GLY A 153 18.56 -21.82 4.49
CA GLY A 153 17.26 -22.11 3.89
C GLY A 153 16.60 -23.42 4.36
N TYR A 154 17.29 -24.29 5.11
CA TYR A 154 16.80 -25.64 5.43
C TYR A 154 15.60 -25.66 6.40
N ASP A 155 15.39 -24.61 7.20
CA ASP A 155 14.31 -24.53 8.19
C ASP A 155 13.15 -23.60 7.79
N LEU A 156 13.11 -23.14 6.53
CA LEU A 156 12.09 -22.17 6.08
C LEU A 156 10.67 -22.70 6.25
N HIS A 157 10.41 -23.97 5.95
CA HIS A 157 9.08 -24.58 6.13
C HIS A 157 8.60 -24.46 7.59
N ASN A 158 9.46 -24.80 8.55
CA ASN A 158 9.12 -24.71 9.98
C ASN A 158 8.80 -23.27 10.39
N ILE A 159 9.59 -22.32 9.89
CA ILE A 159 9.41 -20.89 10.16
C ILE A 159 8.09 -20.37 9.62
N TYR A 160 7.78 -20.62 8.35
CA TYR A 160 6.53 -20.14 7.77
C TYR A 160 5.32 -20.88 8.30
N SER A 161 5.42 -22.19 8.60
CA SER A 161 4.37 -22.94 9.26
C SER A 161 4.00 -22.32 10.62
N GLU A 162 4.99 -21.96 11.46
CA GLU A 162 4.73 -21.29 12.74
C GLU A 162 4.23 -19.86 12.57
N LEU A 163 4.80 -19.07 11.67
CA LEU A 163 4.34 -17.71 11.41
C LEU A 163 2.89 -17.69 10.89
N ASN A 164 2.54 -18.63 10.01
CA ASN A 164 1.18 -18.76 9.46
C ASN A 164 0.14 -19.04 10.56
N LYS A 165 0.52 -19.73 11.63
CA LYS A 165 -0.35 -19.96 12.81
C LYS A 165 -0.58 -18.69 13.64
N LYS A 166 0.22 -17.62 13.48
CA LYS A 166 0.11 -16.38 14.28
C LYS A 166 -0.86 -15.34 13.71
N ASN A 167 -1.57 -15.67 12.62
CA ASN A 167 -2.48 -14.76 11.91
C ASN A 167 -1.77 -13.46 11.48
N ILE A 168 -0.67 -13.63 10.74
CA ILE A 168 0.13 -12.54 10.16
C ILE A 168 -0.32 -12.33 8.72
N ASN A 169 -0.43 -11.07 8.30
CA ASN A 169 -0.83 -10.72 6.93
C ASN A 169 0.25 -9.95 6.15
N ILE A 170 1.37 -9.57 6.79
CA ILE A 170 2.45 -8.81 6.16
C ILE A 170 3.78 -9.41 6.61
N TYR A 171 4.63 -9.79 5.65
CA TYR A 171 5.93 -10.41 5.89
C TYR A 171 7.05 -9.54 5.29
N ALA A 172 8.07 -9.24 6.09
CA ALA A 172 9.25 -8.48 5.70
C ALA A 172 10.43 -9.43 5.46
N GLN A 173 10.93 -9.46 4.23
CA GLN A 173 11.97 -10.39 3.77
C GLN A 173 13.15 -9.61 3.21
N SER A 174 13.99 -9.10 4.11
CA SER A 174 15.08 -8.19 3.73
C SER A 174 16.29 -8.88 3.11
N TRP A 175 16.20 -10.17 2.80
CA TRP A 175 17.24 -11.04 2.27
C TRP A 175 16.90 -11.63 0.89
N GLY A 176 17.89 -12.27 0.27
CA GLY A 176 17.79 -12.82 -1.09
C GLY A 176 18.94 -13.77 -1.40
N ASN A 177 18.81 -14.56 -2.46
CA ASN A 177 19.86 -15.44 -2.99
C ASN A 177 20.23 -15.04 -4.44
N GLN A 178 21.42 -15.45 -4.86
CA GLN A 178 21.91 -15.30 -6.24
C GLN A 178 22.57 -16.63 -6.63
N GLY A 179 22.00 -17.35 -7.60
CA GLY A 179 22.54 -18.61 -8.09
C GLY A 179 21.90 -19.85 -7.47
N LEU A 180 22.05 -20.99 -8.16
CA LEU A 180 21.37 -22.29 -8.01
C LEU A 180 21.47 -23.01 -6.64
N TYR A 181 21.85 -22.33 -5.57
CA TYR A 181 21.77 -22.85 -4.21
C TYR A 181 20.52 -22.33 -3.51
N GLY A 182 19.60 -23.26 -3.25
CA GLY A 182 18.39 -23.06 -2.46
C GLY A 182 17.14 -22.91 -3.31
N TYR A 183 16.71 -24.00 -3.96
CA TYR A 183 15.28 -24.13 -4.23
C TYR A 183 14.57 -23.99 -2.89
N ILE A 184 13.66 -23.03 -2.79
CA ILE A 184 12.58 -23.13 -1.81
C ILE A 184 11.99 -24.53 -2.00
N ASP A 185 12.03 -25.34 -0.95
CA ASP A 185 11.47 -26.68 -1.03
C ASP A 185 9.95 -26.61 -1.29
N TYR A 186 9.40 -27.72 -1.75
CA TYR A 186 7.98 -27.78 -2.07
C TYR A 186 7.10 -27.34 -0.88
N SER A 187 7.49 -27.73 0.35
CA SER A 187 6.75 -27.42 1.58
C SER A 187 6.71 -25.92 1.87
N THR A 188 7.85 -25.23 1.78
CA THR A 188 7.93 -23.77 1.99
C THR A 188 7.17 -23.02 0.91
N HIS A 189 7.23 -23.47 -0.35
CA HIS A 189 6.40 -22.91 -1.42
C HIS A 189 4.90 -23.05 -1.09
N LYS A 190 4.48 -24.21 -0.56
CA LYS A 190 3.10 -24.42 -0.10
C LYS A 190 2.71 -23.54 1.08
N ASP A 191 3.63 -23.23 1.98
CA ASP A 191 3.36 -22.26 3.04
C ASP A 191 3.10 -20.86 2.51
N PHE A 192 3.83 -20.43 1.46
CA PHE A 192 3.57 -19.16 0.78
C PHE A 192 2.23 -19.15 0.09
N GLU A 193 1.93 -20.18 -0.70
CA GLU A 193 0.65 -20.31 -1.39
C GLU A 193 -0.52 -20.25 -0.40
N SER A 194 -0.42 -21.00 0.71
CA SER A 194 -1.43 -21.03 1.77
C SER A 194 -1.59 -19.66 2.44
N ALA A 195 -0.48 -19.00 2.80
CA ALA A 195 -0.51 -17.67 3.40
C ALA A 195 -1.14 -16.64 2.45
N ILE A 196 -0.77 -16.64 1.18
CA ILE A 196 -1.30 -15.71 0.16
C ILE A 196 -2.79 -15.95 -0.08
N LYS A 197 -3.22 -17.21 -0.14
CA LYS A 197 -4.65 -17.58 -0.21
C LYS A 197 -5.44 -17.04 1.00
N ASN A 198 -4.79 -16.95 2.16
CA ASN A 198 -5.33 -16.35 3.38
C ASN A 198 -5.09 -14.83 3.49
N GLY A 199 -4.71 -14.18 2.40
CA GLY A 199 -4.59 -12.73 2.30
C GLY A 199 -3.28 -12.16 2.84
N ALA A 200 -2.20 -12.95 2.88
CA ALA A 200 -0.86 -12.45 3.22
C ALA A 200 -0.22 -11.65 2.08
N LEU A 201 0.67 -10.74 2.47
CA LEU A 201 1.56 -9.99 1.61
C LEU A 201 3.02 -10.24 2.03
N PHE A 202 3.81 -10.77 1.13
CA PHE A 202 5.26 -10.92 1.26
C PHE A 202 5.98 -9.79 0.54
N VAL A 203 6.87 -9.09 1.25
CA VAL A 203 7.66 -7.99 0.72
C VAL A 203 9.13 -8.40 0.70
N TRP A 204 9.68 -8.58 -0.49
CA TRP A 204 11.00 -9.14 -0.76
C TRP A 204 12.00 -8.13 -1.27
N SER A 205 13.24 -8.28 -0.83
CA SER A 205 14.38 -7.50 -1.32
C SER A 205 14.78 -7.95 -2.73
N ALA A 206 14.93 -7.00 -3.65
CA ALA A 206 15.43 -7.26 -5.00
C ALA A 206 16.87 -7.78 -5.04
N GLY A 207 17.62 -7.67 -3.94
CA GLY A 207 19.05 -7.87 -3.89
C GLY A 207 19.83 -6.58 -4.19
N ASN A 208 21.16 -6.69 -4.30
CA ASN A 208 22.07 -5.55 -4.49
C ASN A 208 22.96 -5.76 -5.74
N ASN A 209 22.40 -6.38 -6.78
CA ASN A 209 23.07 -6.61 -8.05
C ASN A 209 22.39 -5.74 -9.11
N GLU A 210 23.13 -4.77 -9.67
CA GLU A 210 22.63 -3.83 -10.67
C GLU A 210 22.22 -4.49 -12.00
N TYR A 211 22.51 -5.79 -12.18
CA TYR A 211 22.18 -6.55 -13.39
C TYR A 211 21.06 -7.56 -13.20
N SER A 212 20.73 -7.96 -11.97
CA SER A 212 19.78 -9.04 -11.70
C SER A 212 18.89 -8.79 -10.49
N VAL A 213 17.75 -9.47 -10.47
CA VAL A 213 16.88 -9.57 -9.29
C VAL A 213 17.13 -10.92 -8.60
N SER A 214 17.12 -10.91 -7.27
CA SER A 214 17.17 -12.10 -6.39
C SER A 214 16.18 -13.18 -6.83
N ASP A 215 16.57 -14.46 -6.75
CA ASP A 215 15.70 -15.56 -7.23
C ASP A 215 14.40 -15.64 -6.42
N LEU A 216 14.47 -15.41 -5.11
CA LEU A 216 13.29 -15.33 -4.22
C LEU A 216 12.36 -14.18 -4.63
N ALA A 217 12.92 -13.00 -4.91
CA ALA A 217 12.13 -11.83 -5.27
C ALA A 217 11.41 -11.98 -6.61
N LYS A 218 11.97 -12.77 -7.54
CA LYS A 218 11.35 -13.07 -8.84
C LYS A 218 10.53 -14.35 -8.87
N MET A 219 10.28 -15.01 -7.74
CA MET A 219 9.50 -16.26 -7.71
C MET A 219 8.17 -16.23 -8.48
N PRO A 220 7.39 -15.13 -8.48
CA PRO A 220 6.17 -15.06 -9.28
C PRO A 220 6.37 -15.25 -10.80
N TYR A 221 7.61 -15.09 -11.29
CA TYR A 221 7.95 -15.43 -12.68
C TYR A 221 7.81 -16.93 -12.96
N THR A 222 8.18 -17.78 -11.99
CA THR A 222 8.08 -19.25 -12.07
C THR A 222 6.76 -19.76 -11.50
N TYR A 223 6.21 -19.08 -10.50
CA TYR A 223 5.02 -19.45 -9.73
C TYR A 223 4.00 -18.30 -9.72
N PRO A 224 3.28 -18.06 -10.84
CA PRO A 224 2.42 -16.87 -11.01
C PRO A 224 1.33 -16.70 -9.94
N GLU A 225 0.89 -17.79 -9.34
CA GLU A 225 -0.09 -17.80 -8.24
C GLU A 225 0.38 -17.01 -7.01
N LEU A 226 1.69 -16.87 -6.81
CA LEU A 226 2.26 -16.11 -5.70
C LEU A 226 2.13 -14.59 -5.91
N GLU A 227 1.99 -14.11 -7.16
CA GLU A 227 2.07 -12.67 -7.44
C GLU A 227 1.00 -11.86 -6.68
N LYS A 228 -0.17 -12.46 -6.41
CA LYS A 228 -1.25 -11.83 -5.65
C LYS A 228 -0.81 -11.34 -4.28
N GLY A 229 0.16 -11.98 -3.64
CA GLY A 229 0.67 -11.60 -2.33
C GLY A 229 2.15 -11.28 -2.34
N TRP A 230 2.72 -10.80 -3.45
CA TRP A 230 4.17 -10.59 -3.58
C TRP A 230 4.51 -9.15 -4.00
N ILE A 231 5.46 -8.53 -3.31
CA ILE A 231 6.11 -7.28 -3.75
C ILE A 231 7.62 -7.52 -3.76
N ASN A 232 8.26 -7.18 -4.86
CA ASN A 232 9.71 -7.00 -4.94
C ASN A 232 10.05 -5.52 -4.66
N VAL A 233 11.10 -5.26 -3.88
CA VAL A 233 11.54 -3.90 -3.53
C VAL A 233 12.95 -3.66 -3.98
N VAL A 234 13.11 -2.70 -4.90
CA VAL A 234 14.41 -2.17 -5.33
C VAL A 234 14.83 -1.03 -4.40
N GLY A 235 16.02 -1.14 -3.81
CA GLY A 235 16.62 -0.08 -3.01
C GLY A 235 17.17 1.06 -3.87
N LEU A 236 16.90 2.29 -3.42
CA LEU A 236 17.41 3.51 -4.03
C LEU A 236 18.50 4.15 -3.15
N ASP A 237 19.60 4.57 -3.77
CA ASP A 237 20.47 5.63 -3.27
C ASP A 237 20.04 6.90 -3.98
N GLU A 238 19.28 7.76 -3.29
CA GLU A 238 18.55 8.88 -3.90
C GLU A 238 17.54 8.40 -4.96
N ASN A 239 17.94 8.40 -6.23
CA ASN A 239 17.19 7.85 -7.35
C ASN A 239 17.98 6.78 -8.13
N THR A 240 19.21 6.45 -7.72
CA THR A 240 20.00 5.38 -8.34
C THR A 240 19.57 4.03 -7.79
N ALA A 241 19.13 3.13 -8.66
CA ALA A 241 18.71 1.78 -8.29
C ALA A 241 19.91 0.89 -7.95
N MET A 242 19.89 0.25 -6.78
CA MET A 242 20.92 -0.69 -6.33
C MET A 242 20.76 -2.10 -6.91
N ALA A 243 19.62 -2.36 -7.54
CA ALA A 243 19.31 -3.56 -8.29
C ALA A 243 18.31 -3.25 -9.40
N LYS A 244 18.12 -4.18 -10.33
CA LYS A 244 17.09 -4.05 -11.36
C LYS A 244 15.82 -4.80 -10.97
N ALA A 245 14.67 -4.24 -11.34
CA ALA A 245 13.41 -4.96 -11.30
C ALA A 245 13.39 -6.17 -12.27
N GLY A 246 14.02 -6.04 -13.45
CA GLY A 246 14.12 -7.09 -14.45
C GLY A 246 12.77 -7.73 -14.79
N ASN A 247 12.73 -9.06 -14.80
CA ASN A 247 11.49 -9.83 -15.03
C ASN A 247 10.45 -9.67 -13.92
N ALA A 248 10.84 -9.14 -12.75
CA ALA A 248 9.94 -8.86 -11.64
C ALA A 248 9.23 -7.50 -11.72
N LYS A 249 9.41 -6.73 -12.80
CA LYS A 249 8.90 -5.36 -12.93
C LYS A 249 7.42 -5.18 -12.59
N ASN A 250 6.57 -6.15 -12.93
CA ASN A 250 5.12 -6.07 -12.71
C ASN A 250 4.71 -6.13 -11.23
N TRP A 251 5.55 -6.67 -10.35
CA TRP A 251 5.33 -6.67 -8.90
C TRP A 251 6.43 -5.92 -8.13
N THR A 252 7.17 -5.04 -8.83
CA THR A 252 8.28 -4.29 -8.23
C THR A 252 7.90 -2.86 -7.89
N ILE A 253 8.35 -2.40 -6.72
CA ILE A 253 8.38 -0.99 -6.33
C ILE A 253 9.79 -0.58 -5.92
N SER A 254 10.13 0.70 -6.07
CA SER A 254 11.38 1.26 -5.56
C SER A 254 11.18 2.06 -4.28
N SER A 255 12.11 1.97 -3.35
CA SER A 255 12.05 2.73 -2.09
C SER A 255 13.47 3.08 -1.61
N ASN A 256 13.57 4.06 -0.71
CA ASN A 256 14.85 4.50 -0.18
C ASN A 256 15.57 3.35 0.51
N GLY A 257 16.75 2.98 0.01
CA GLY A 257 17.56 1.86 0.50
C GLY A 257 18.80 2.30 1.26
N LYS A 258 19.06 3.62 1.40
CA LYS A 258 20.21 4.17 2.10
C LYS A 258 19.81 5.00 3.30
N TYR A 259 20.43 4.74 4.44
CA TYR A 259 20.18 5.46 5.68
C TYR A 259 21.49 5.79 6.38
N LYS A 260 21.53 6.98 6.99
CA LYS A 260 22.56 7.35 7.96
C LYS A 260 22.01 7.04 9.35
N LEU A 261 22.72 6.22 10.10
CA LEU A 261 22.42 5.88 11.49
C LEU A 261 22.90 6.98 12.44
N ASN A 262 22.45 6.96 13.69
CA ASN A 262 22.76 7.99 14.69
C ASN A 262 24.26 8.09 15.03
N ASP A 263 25.00 6.99 14.92
CA ASP A 263 26.45 6.93 15.10
C ASP A 263 27.24 7.44 13.88
N GLY A 264 26.53 7.87 12.82
CA GLY A 264 27.12 8.32 11.57
C GLY A 264 27.30 7.24 10.51
N THR A 265 27.12 5.96 10.86
CA THR A 265 27.27 4.83 9.94
C THR A 265 26.27 4.92 8.79
N ILE A 266 26.73 4.67 7.56
CA ILE A 266 25.86 4.59 6.39
C ILE A 266 25.57 3.12 6.08
N ILE A 267 24.28 2.77 6.11
CA ILE A 267 23.78 1.49 5.63
C ILE A 267 23.11 1.67 4.27
N LYS A 268 23.31 0.71 3.36
CA LYS A 268 22.69 0.71 2.04
C LYS A 268 22.35 -0.68 1.53
N GLY A 269 21.24 -0.80 0.81
CA GLY A 269 20.82 -2.03 0.14
C GLY A 269 19.30 -2.13 0.00
N SER A 270 18.83 -2.97 -0.93
CA SER A 270 17.40 -3.23 -1.12
C SER A 270 16.72 -3.82 0.12
N GLY A 271 17.47 -4.55 0.96
CA GLY A 271 16.97 -5.02 2.25
C GLY A 271 16.56 -3.89 3.20
N TYR A 272 17.24 -2.74 3.14
CA TYR A 272 16.89 -1.58 3.94
C TYR A 272 15.76 -0.73 3.31
N ALA A 273 15.34 -1.04 2.08
CA ALA A 273 14.20 -0.40 1.44
C ALA A 273 12.85 -1.04 1.81
N ILE A 274 12.87 -2.32 2.24
CA ILE A 274 11.71 -3.10 2.71
C ILE A 274 10.92 -2.41 3.82
N PRO A 275 11.55 -1.89 4.89
CA PRO A 275 10.84 -1.31 6.03
C PRO A 275 9.81 -0.24 5.66
N ALA A 276 10.12 0.64 4.71
CA ALA A 276 9.21 1.71 4.30
C ALA A 276 7.97 1.16 3.56
N VAL A 277 8.14 0.12 2.75
CA VAL A 277 7.04 -0.55 2.02
C VAL A 277 6.16 -1.33 3.00
N VAL A 278 6.77 -2.11 3.89
CA VAL A 278 6.08 -2.87 4.94
C VAL A 278 5.31 -1.96 5.89
N ALA A 279 5.91 -0.86 6.34
CA ALA A 279 5.23 0.12 7.17
C ALA A 279 4.06 0.79 6.43
N THR A 280 4.20 1.06 5.12
CA THR A 280 3.10 1.57 4.30
C THR A 280 1.96 0.57 4.22
N ALA A 281 2.27 -0.71 3.97
CA ALA A 281 1.28 -1.79 3.99
C ALA A 281 0.53 -1.86 5.34
N ALA A 282 1.24 -1.74 6.45
CA ALA A 282 0.61 -1.74 7.78
C ALA A 282 -0.32 -0.55 8.00
N ARG A 283 0.06 0.66 7.55
CA ARG A 283 -0.79 1.85 7.67
C ARG A 283 -2.00 1.79 6.75
N ILE A 284 -1.87 1.20 5.57
CA ILE A 284 -3.01 0.90 4.69
C ILE A 284 -3.94 -0.10 5.37
N LYS A 285 -3.41 -1.18 5.98
CA LYS A 285 -4.23 -2.18 6.67
C LYS A 285 -4.96 -1.60 7.89
N GLU A 286 -4.35 -0.69 8.64
CA GLU A 286 -5.02 0.04 9.72
C GLU A 286 -6.16 0.91 9.19
N LYS A 287 -5.92 1.65 8.10
CA LYS A 287 -6.92 2.53 7.47
C LYS A 287 -8.05 1.75 6.79
N TYR A 288 -7.71 0.64 6.14
CA TYR A 288 -8.61 -0.20 5.37
C TYR A 288 -8.52 -1.66 5.85
N PRO A 289 -9.09 -1.98 7.04
CA PRO A 289 -8.95 -3.30 7.66
C PRO A 289 -9.44 -4.47 6.82
N PHE A 290 -10.34 -4.22 5.86
CA PHE A 290 -10.86 -5.24 4.96
C PHE A 290 -9.89 -5.63 3.84
N MET A 291 -8.86 -4.83 3.54
CA MET A 291 -7.93 -5.13 2.45
C MET A 291 -7.07 -6.34 2.81
N ASP A 292 -7.03 -7.32 1.91
CA ASP A 292 -6.07 -8.41 1.94
C ASP A 292 -4.71 -7.98 1.34
N GLY A 293 -3.73 -8.88 1.38
CA GLY A 293 -2.41 -8.63 0.82
C GLY A 293 -2.45 -8.23 -0.65
N ASN A 294 -3.39 -8.77 -1.44
CA ASN A 294 -3.52 -8.44 -2.86
C ASN A 294 -4.02 -7.02 -3.08
N LEU A 295 -5.07 -6.58 -2.36
CA LEU A 295 -5.57 -5.22 -2.51
C LEU A 295 -4.59 -4.18 -1.92
N ILE A 296 -3.83 -4.54 -0.88
CA ILE A 296 -2.72 -3.70 -0.38
C ILE A 296 -1.61 -3.60 -1.44
N ARG A 297 -1.21 -4.72 -2.06
CA ARG A 297 -0.22 -4.75 -3.16
C ARG A 297 -0.64 -3.84 -4.30
N GLN A 298 -1.86 -4.00 -4.79
CA GLN A 298 -2.42 -3.16 -5.86
C GLN A 298 -2.43 -1.69 -5.46
N THR A 299 -2.78 -1.37 -4.22
CA THR A 299 -2.78 0.01 -3.71
C THR A 299 -1.38 0.60 -3.72
N ILE A 300 -0.38 -0.12 -3.21
CA ILE A 300 1.01 0.33 -3.15
C ILE A 300 1.58 0.54 -4.55
N LEU A 301 1.41 -0.43 -5.45
CA LEU A 301 1.99 -0.38 -6.81
C LEU A 301 1.28 0.65 -7.70
N SER A 302 -0.05 0.73 -7.66
CA SER A 302 -0.81 1.69 -8.47
C SER A 302 -0.60 3.16 -8.09
N THR A 303 -0.04 3.41 -6.90
CA THR A 303 0.18 4.76 -6.39
C THR A 303 1.63 5.21 -6.47
N ALA A 304 2.54 4.36 -6.91
CA ALA A 304 3.95 4.71 -7.09
C ALA A 304 4.13 5.94 -8.01
N THR A 305 5.17 6.71 -7.73
CA THR A 305 5.61 7.82 -8.57
C THR A 305 6.59 7.26 -9.59
N ASP A 306 6.24 7.33 -10.88
CA ASP A 306 7.15 6.95 -11.95
C ASP A 306 8.40 7.86 -11.93
N ILE A 307 9.58 7.24 -11.94
CA ILE A 307 10.89 7.90 -11.87
C ILE A 307 11.84 7.42 -12.96
N GLY A 308 11.36 6.57 -13.87
CA GLY A 308 12.14 5.94 -14.91
C GLY A 308 11.52 6.14 -16.29
N ALA A 309 11.53 5.07 -17.09
CA ALA A 309 10.87 5.09 -18.38
C ALA A 309 9.36 5.07 -18.16
N THR A 310 8.60 5.86 -18.94
CA THR A 310 7.16 6.01 -18.75
C THR A 310 6.45 4.66 -18.60
N GLY A 311 5.81 4.45 -17.45
CA GLY A 311 5.08 3.23 -17.13
C GLY A 311 5.88 2.27 -16.26
N VAL A 312 5.68 0.97 -16.49
CA VAL A 312 6.34 -0.08 -15.69
C VAL A 312 7.63 -0.49 -16.39
N ASP A 313 8.78 -0.27 -15.74
CA ASP A 313 10.10 -0.49 -16.34
C ASP A 313 10.96 -1.52 -15.60
N SER A 314 12.03 -2.00 -16.25
CA SER A 314 12.92 -3.05 -15.73
C SER A 314 13.91 -2.57 -14.67
N THR A 315 13.95 -1.28 -14.35
CA THR A 315 14.83 -0.70 -13.35
C THR A 315 14.07 -0.45 -12.06
N TYR A 316 12.99 0.32 -12.13
CA TYR A 316 12.22 0.81 -10.97
C TYR A 316 10.88 0.10 -10.78
N GLY A 317 10.48 -0.77 -11.71
CA GLY A 317 9.15 -1.40 -11.68
C GLY A 317 8.06 -0.35 -11.87
N TRP A 318 7.14 -0.26 -10.92
CA TRP A 318 6.09 0.77 -10.89
C TRP A 318 6.59 2.17 -10.50
N GLY A 319 7.84 2.29 -10.05
CA GLY A 319 8.44 3.55 -9.62
C GLY A 319 8.60 3.65 -8.10
N LYS A 320 8.80 4.87 -7.60
CA LYS A 320 9.12 5.17 -6.21
C LYS A 320 7.86 5.14 -5.33
N LEU A 321 7.99 4.53 -4.14
CA LEU A 321 6.95 4.46 -3.11
C LEU A 321 6.38 5.86 -2.80
N ASN A 322 5.06 6.00 -2.95
CA ASN A 322 4.33 7.22 -2.62
C ASN A 322 3.31 6.96 -1.50
N VAL A 323 3.77 7.11 -0.25
CA VAL A 323 2.99 6.78 0.94
C VAL A 323 1.71 7.61 1.05
N GLN A 324 1.80 8.92 0.76
CA GLN A 324 0.66 9.82 0.87
C GLN A 324 -0.45 9.45 -0.12
N LYS A 325 -0.09 9.09 -1.35
CA LYS A 325 -1.03 8.64 -2.37
C LYS A 325 -1.58 7.25 -2.05
N ALA A 326 -0.75 6.32 -1.57
CA ALA A 326 -1.18 4.98 -1.15
C ALA A 326 -2.23 5.02 -0.02
N LEU A 327 -2.08 5.94 0.95
CA LEU A 327 -3.06 6.13 2.02
C LEU A 327 -4.40 6.72 1.55
N LYS A 328 -4.54 7.11 0.28
CA LYS A 328 -5.82 7.54 -0.32
C LYS A 328 -6.54 6.41 -1.07
N GLY A 329 -6.05 5.17 -1.00
CA GLY A 329 -6.58 4.00 -1.72
C GLY A 329 -5.89 3.79 -3.09
N PRO A 330 -6.31 2.80 -3.89
CA PRO A 330 -5.78 2.59 -5.24
C PRO A 330 -5.88 3.84 -6.11
N ALA A 331 -4.93 4.04 -7.03
CA ALA A 331 -5.00 5.11 -8.05
C ALA A 331 -5.09 4.58 -9.49
N ARG A 332 -5.04 3.26 -9.65
CA ARG A 332 -5.17 2.59 -10.94
C ARG A 332 -5.74 1.17 -10.77
N PHE A 333 -6.75 0.84 -11.55
CA PHE A 333 -7.25 -0.51 -11.80
C PHE A 333 -6.59 -1.05 -13.07
N ASP A 334 -5.34 -1.47 -12.95
CA ASP A 334 -4.57 -2.07 -14.06
C ASP A 334 -4.77 -3.59 -14.06
N LYS A 335 -4.99 -4.23 -15.21
CA LYS A 335 -5.16 -5.70 -15.27
C LYS A 335 -3.90 -6.45 -14.83
N ARG A 336 -2.71 -5.87 -15.02
CA ARG A 336 -1.44 -6.43 -14.52
C ARG A 336 -1.37 -6.42 -13.00
N LEU A 337 -2.05 -5.48 -12.34
CA LEU A 337 -2.17 -5.43 -10.89
C LEU A 337 -3.33 -6.27 -10.37
N ALA A 338 -4.49 -6.19 -11.02
CA ALA A 338 -5.67 -6.96 -10.63
C ALA A 338 -5.46 -8.47 -10.78
N LEU A 339 -4.61 -8.88 -11.74
CA LEU A 339 -4.44 -10.27 -12.17
C LEU A 339 -5.77 -10.91 -12.58
N ALA A 340 -6.64 -10.07 -13.12
CA ALA A 340 -8.02 -10.35 -13.51
C ALA A 340 -8.58 -9.16 -14.29
N ASP A 341 -9.76 -9.34 -14.88
CA ASP A 341 -10.50 -8.25 -15.53
C ASP A 341 -11.05 -7.20 -14.54
N ASN A 342 -11.10 -7.51 -13.25
CA ASN A 342 -11.71 -6.64 -12.25
C ASN A 342 -10.90 -6.61 -10.95
N VAL A 343 -10.82 -5.44 -10.34
CA VAL A 343 -10.44 -5.28 -8.93
C VAL A 343 -11.67 -5.59 -8.08
N THR A 344 -11.55 -6.55 -7.16
CA THR A 344 -12.63 -6.87 -6.21
C THR A 344 -12.39 -6.16 -4.90
N VAL A 345 -13.36 -5.36 -4.47
CA VAL A 345 -13.36 -4.63 -3.20
C VAL A 345 -14.50 -5.20 -2.35
N ASN A 346 -14.17 -6.18 -1.52
CA ASN A 346 -15.10 -6.80 -0.57
C ASN A 346 -15.01 -6.10 0.78
N ILE A 347 -16.05 -5.34 1.15
CA ILE A 347 -16.11 -4.60 2.42
C ILE A 347 -17.18 -5.27 3.30
N PRO A 348 -16.81 -6.05 4.33
CA PRO A 348 -17.80 -6.74 5.15
C PRO A 348 -18.71 -5.78 5.94
N ARG A 349 -18.17 -4.65 6.41
CA ARG A 349 -18.89 -3.67 7.23
C ARG A 349 -18.21 -2.31 7.19
N GLY A 350 -18.91 -1.27 7.63
CA GLY A 350 -18.39 0.10 7.71
C GLY A 350 -18.37 0.80 6.35
N ALA A 351 -17.84 2.03 6.33
CA ALA A 351 -17.72 2.85 5.13
C ALA A 351 -16.27 3.31 4.95
N TYR A 352 -15.75 3.20 3.72
CA TYR A 352 -14.36 3.54 3.41
C TYR A 352 -14.25 4.33 2.12
N ILE A 353 -13.37 5.33 2.12
CA ILE A 353 -13.17 6.26 1.01
C ILE A 353 -11.88 5.93 0.25
N PHE A 354 -11.98 5.78 -1.06
CA PHE A 354 -10.86 5.95 -1.98
C PHE A 354 -10.95 7.36 -2.59
N SER A 355 -9.93 8.18 -2.32
CA SER A 355 -9.91 9.59 -2.69
C SER A 355 -8.92 9.95 -3.77
N ASN A 356 -8.19 8.95 -4.30
CA ASN A 356 -7.44 9.13 -5.54
C ASN A 356 -8.39 9.14 -6.74
N ASN A 357 -7.97 9.82 -7.81
CA ASN A 357 -8.50 9.54 -9.14
C ASN A 357 -8.02 8.15 -9.58
N ILE A 358 -8.94 7.29 -10.01
CA ILE A 358 -8.62 5.91 -10.39
C ILE A 358 -8.71 5.76 -11.91
N SER A 359 -7.59 5.42 -12.54
CA SER A 359 -7.49 5.14 -13.98
C SER A 359 -7.34 3.63 -14.26
N GLY A 360 -7.25 3.21 -15.52
CA GLY A 360 -6.86 1.84 -15.90
C GLY A 360 -7.92 1.06 -16.68
N GLU A 361 -7.65 -0.21 -16.91
CA GLU A 361 -8.44 -1.06 -17.83
C GLU A 361 -9.31 -2.08 -17.10
N ALA A 362 -8.95 -2.43 -15.87
CA ALA A 362 -9.73 -3.36 -15.07
C ALA A 362 -10.99 -2.67 -14.53
N GLY A 363 -12.07 -3.45 -14.43
CA GLY A 363 -13.31 -3.03 -13.80
C GLY A 363 -13.27 -3.06 -12.29
N LEU A 364 -14.40 -2.75 -11.67
CA LEU A 364 -14.59 -2.78 -10.21
C LEU A 364 -15.70 -3.76 -9.86
N ILE A 365 -15.42 -4.73 -8.99
CA ILE A 365 -16.46 -5.49 -8.31
C ILE A 365 -16.56 -4.97 -6.87
N LYS A 366 -17.67 -4.32 -6.54
CA LYS A 366 -18.01 -3.98 -5.15
C LYS A 366 -18.81 -5.12 -4.53
N ASP A 367 -18.31 -5.66 -3.42
CA ASP A 367 -18.93 -6.76 -2.68
C ASP A 367 -18.89 -6.51 -1.16
N GLY A 368 -19.55 -7.38 -0.40
CA GLY A 368 -19.75 -7.25 1.05
C GLY A 368 -20.75 -6.16 1.42
N SER A 369 -21.36 -6.26 2.61
CA SER A 369 -22.45 -5.37 3.05
C SER A 369 -22.04 -3.93 3.36
N GLY A 370 -20.75 -3.63 3.46
CA GLY A 370 -20.25 -2.27 3.73
C GLY A 370 -20.31 -1.34 2.52
N THR A 371 -19.86 -0.10 2.75
CA THR A 371 -19.89 0.99 1.77
C THR A 371 -18.50 1.31 1.25
N LEU A 372 -18.37 1.39 -0.08
CA LEU A 372 -17.22 1.99 -0.74
C LEU A 372 -17.62 3.36 -1.27
N ILE A 373 -16.83 4.39 -0.96
CA ILE A 373 -17.00 5.75 -1.47
C ILE A 373 -15.84 6.03 -2.42
N LEU A 374 -16.15 6.39 -3.67
CA LEU A 374 -15.17 6.89 -4.63
C LEU A 374 -15.33 8.40 -4.75
N SER A 375 -14.38 9.15 -4.17
CA SER A 375 -14.44 10.61 -4.17
C SER A 375 -13.58 11.29 -5.23
N GLY A 376 -12.67 10.56 -5.87
CA GLY A 376 -11.91 11.04 -7.02
C GLY A 376 -12.69 10.94 -8.33
N SER A 377 -12.21 11.63 -9.36
CA SER A 377 -12.68 11.50 -10.74
C SER A 377 -12.07 10.26 -11.37
N ASN A 378 -12.88 9.24 -11.62
CA ASN A 378 -12.42 7.93 -12.05
C ASN A 378 -12.57 7.75 -13.56
N SER A 379 -11.47 7.31 -14.20
CA SER A 379 -11.35 7.15 -15.64
C SER A 379 -11.09 5.70 -16.09
N TYR A 380 -11.23 4.71 -15.19
CA TYR A 380 -11.05 3.31 -15.56
C TYR A 380 -12.14 2.85 -16.54
N SER A 381 -11.75 2.04 -17.53
CA SER A 381 -12.61 1.68 -18.66
C SER A 381 -13.40 0.38 -18.45
N GLY A 382 -12.91 -0.52 -17.61
CA GLY A 382 -13.61 -1.76 -17.25
C GLY A 382 -14.91 -1.49 -16.49
N SER A 383 -15.90 -2.35 -16.66
CA SER A 383 -17.23 -2.17 -16.06
C SER A 383 -17.22 -2.25 -14.53
N THR A 384 -18.13 -1.52 -13.89
CA THR A 384 -18.36 -1.61 -12.45
C THR A 384 -19.55 -2.51 -12.17
N LYS A 385 -19.40 -3.48 -11.28
CA LYS A 385 -20.46 -4.37 -10.82
C LYS A 385 -20.61 -4.28 -9.32
N ILE A 386 -21.79 -3.87 -8.86
CA ILE A 386 -22.12 -3.79 -7.43
C ILE A 386 -22.92 -5.04 -7.10
N LYS A 387 -22.27 -6.02 -6.48
CA LYS A 387 -22.89 -7.29 -6.08
C LYS A 387 -23.64 -7.15 -4.75
N ASN A 388 -23.05 -6.44 -3.79
CA ASN A 388 -23.58 -6.29 -2.44
C ASN A 388 -23.08 -4.98 -1.79
N GLY A 389 -23.79 -4.53 -0.76
CA GLY A 389 -23.54 -3.29 -0.04
C GLY A 389 -23.69 -2.06 -0.94
N THR A 390 -22.99 -0.99 -0.61
CA THR A 390 -23.18 0.31 -1.25
C THR A 390 -21.91 0.78 -1.96
N LEU A 391 -22.06 1.27 -3.20
CA LEU A 391 -21.07 2.10 -3.87
C LEU A 391 -21.61 3.54 -3.92
N GLU A 392 -20.89 4.49 -3.34
CA GLU A 392 -21.21 5.91 -3.44
C GLU A 392 -20.21 6.62 -4.34
N LEU A 393 -20.71 7.45 -5.24
CA LEU A 393 -19.91 8.24 -6.17
C LEU A 393 -20.05 9.73 -5.86
N TYR A 394 -18.93 10.44 -5.81
CA TYR A 394 -18.87 11.87 -5.51
C TYR A 394 -18.24 12.71 -6.64
N SER A 395 -17.93 12.09 -7.77
CA SER A 395 -17.36 12.76 -8.94
C SER A 395 -17.68 11.96 -10.22
N THR A 396 -17.00 12.29 -11.32
CA THR A 396 -17.08 11.56 -12.59
C THR A 396 -16.62 10.11 -12.43
N ASN A 397 -17.33 9.18 -13.06
CA ASN A 397 -16.95 7.77 -13.17
C ASN A 397 -17.23 7.27 -14.59
N THR A 398 -16.18 6.94 -15.36
CA THR A 398 -16.31 6.62 -16.80
C THR A 398 -16.42 5.12 -17.10
N SER A 399 -17.07 4.34 -16.25
CA SER A 399 -17.40 2.92 -16.50
C SER A 399 -18.90 2.72 -16.66
N ASN A 400 -19.29 1.69 -17.42
CA ASN A 400 -20.66 1.16 -17.37
C ASN A 400 -20.88 0.53 -15.99
N ILE A 401 -22.06 0.72 -15.40
CA ILE A 401 -22.36 0.22 -14.04
C ILE A 401 -23.50 -0.79 -14.09
N THR A 402 -23.31 -1.95 -13.46
CA THR A 402 -24.36 -2.93 -13.19
C THR A 402 -24.60 -3.03 -11.70
N ILE A 403 -25.84 -2.84 -11.27
CA ILE A 403 -26.30 -3.01 -9.89
C ILE A 403 -27.02 -4.35 -9.81
N LYS A 404 -26.52 -5.29 -9.00
CA LYS A 404 -27.20 -6.55 -8.70
C LYS A 404 -27.94 -6.45 -7.38
N SER A 405 -28.96 -7.27 -7.16
CA SER A 405 -29.53 -7.46 -5.81
C SER A 405 -28.52 -8.18 -4.90
N PRO A 406 -28.29 -7.74 -3.64
CA PRO A 406 -28.91 -6.62 -2.92
C PRO A 406 -28.08 -5.31 -2.93
N GLY A 407 -27.17 -5.16 -3.90
CA GLY A 407 -26.31 -3.99 -4.05
C GLY A 407 -27.04 -2.66 -4.29
N THR A 408 -26.38 -1.58 -3.89
CA THR A 408 -26.88 -0.20 -4.02
C THR A 408 -25.83 0.70 -4.67
N LEU A 409 -26.25 1.47 -5.68
CA LEU A 409 -25.50 2.61 -6.22
C LEU A 409 -26.09 3.90 -5.68
N VAL A 410 -25.27 4.75 -5.06
CA VAL A 410 -25.64 6.09 -4.64
C VAL A 410 -24.98 7.12 -5.56
N LEU A 411 -25.80 8.00 -6.13
CA LEU A 411 -25.38 9.17 -6.88
C LEU A 411 -25.58 10.42 -6.03
N THR A 412 -24.61 11.32 -6.08
CA THR A 412 -24.61 12.63 -5.40
C THR A 412 -24.72 13.77 -6.43
N PRO A 413 -24.94 15.03 -6.01
CA PRO A 413 -25.11 16.15 -6.94
C PRO A 413 -23.95 16.38 -7.92
N THR A 414 -22.75 15.91 -7.60
CA THR A 414 -21.54 16.04 -8.42
C THR A 414 -21.24 14.80 -9.27
N THR A 415 -22.09 13.76 -9.20
CA THR A 415 -21.84 12.51 -9.91
C THR A 415 -22.13 12.64 -11.40
N VAL A 416 -21.18 12.21 -12.23
CA VAL A 416 -21.36 12.08 -13.68
C VAL A 416 -20.91 10.69 -14.11
N ILE A 417 -21.83 9.88 -14.65
CA ILE A 417 -21.52 8.56 -15.20
C ILE A 417 -21.24 8.71 -16.69
N GLY A 418 -19.99 8.50 -17.10
CA GLY A 418 -19.50 8.70 -18.47
C GLY A 418 -19.13 10.15 -18.81
N THR A 419 -18.93 10.42 -20.09
CA THR A 419 -18.69 11.77 -20.63
C THR A 419 -19.57 12.01 -21.85
N THR A 420 -19.59 13.23 -22.39
CA THR A 420 -20.33 13.53 -23.64
C THR A 420 -19.80 12.73 -24.83
N SER A 421 -18.47 12.59 -24.94
CA SER A 421 -17.83 11.82 -26.02
C SER A 421 -17.90 10.31 -25.79
N TYR A 422 -18.02 9.87 -24.53
CA TYR A 422 -18.09 8.45 -24.17
C TYR A 422 -19.23 8.22 -23.18
N PRO A 423 -20.49 8.19 -23.67
CA PRO A 423 -21.65 7.88 -22.84
C PRO A 423 -21.47 6.54 -22.12
N LYS A 424 -21.92 6.47 -20.87
CA LYS A 424 -21.91 5.24 -20.07
C LYS A 424 -23.27 4.94 -19.48
N ASP A 425 -23.60 3.66 -19.51
CA ASP A 425 -24.90 3.15 -19.12
C ASP A 425 -24.89 2.69 -17.66
N VAL A 426 -26.06 2.78 -17.03
CA VAL A 426 -26.36 2.18 -15.73
C VAL A 426 -27.46 1.15 -15.91
N LYS A 427 -27.17 -0.10 -15.57
CA LYS A 427 -28.13 -1.21 -15.57
C LYS A 427 -28.41 -1.65 -14.14
N ASN A 428 -29.64 -1.48 -13.68
CA ASN A 428 -30.11 -1.97 -12.39
C ASN A 428 -30.84 -3.31 -12.58
N GLU A 429 -30.20 -4.39 -12.17
CA GLU A 429 -30.65 -5.79 -12.30
C GLU A 429 -31.09 -6.34 -10.93
N GLY A 430 -32.16 -5.75 -10.37
CA GLY A 430 -32.76 -6.13 -9.09
C GLY A 430 -32.16 -5.46 -7.86
N GLY A 431 -31.25 -4.51 -8.04
CA GLY A 431 -30.61 -3.74 -6.96
C GLY A 431 -31.30 -2.40 -6.70
N THR A 432 -30.60 -1.50 -6.00
CA THR A 432 -31.09 -0.15 -5.70
C THR A 432 -30.22 0.92 -6.38
N LEU A 433 -30.84 1.84 -7.11
CA LEU A 433 -30.25 3.13 -7.45
C LEU A 433 -30.82 4.18 -6.49
N GLU A 434 -29.97 4.98 -5.84
CA GLU A 434 -30.36 6.08 -4.97
C GLU A 434 -29.77 7.41 -5.47
N ASN A 435 -30.63 8.38 -5.79
CA ASN A 435 -30.22 9.74 -6.13
C ASN A 435 -30.33 10.67 -4.92
N ARG A 436 -29.20 11.26 -4.51
CA ARG A 436 -29.10 12.25 -3.44
C ARG A 436 -28.91 13.65 -4.04
N GLY A 437 -29.87 14.54 -3.81
CA GLY A 437 -29.86 15.92 -4.31
C GLY A 437 -29.93 16.07 -5.84
N SER A 438 -29.77 17.30 -6.30
CA SER A 438 -29.96 17.67 -7.72
C SER A 438 -28.61 17.93 -8.39
N GLY A 439 -28.35 17.25 -9.51
CA GLY A 439 -27.14 17.48 -10.31
C GLY A 439 -26.50 16.22 -10.88
N ALA A 440 -26.86 15.03 -10.37
CA ALA A 440 -26.35 13.77 -10.90
C ALA A 440 -26.73 13.58 -12.38
N VAL A 441 -25.78 13.11 -13.19
CA VAL A 441 -25.96 12.86 -14.62
C VAL A 441 -25.53 11.43 -14.99
N ILE A 442 -26.41 10.70 -15.67
CA ILE A 442 -26.07 9.50 -16.44
C ILE A 442 -26.03 9.91 -17.91
N THR A 443 -24.85 9.81 -18.53
CA THR A 443 -24.67 10.28 -19.92
C THR A 443 -25.20 9.29 -20.97
N GLY A 444 -25.24 7.99 -20.64
CA GLY A 444 -25.87 6.95 -21.45
C GLY A 444 -27.30 6.65 -21.00
N ASN A 445 -27.69 5.39 -21.13
CA ASN A 445 -29.00 4.86 -20.77
C ASN A 445 -29.08 4.50 -19.28
N TYR A 446 -30.30 4.54 -18.74
CA TYR A 446 -30.66 3.88 -17.48
C TYR A 446 -31.70 2.79 -17.73
N GLU A 447 -31.37 1.55 -17.40
CA GLU A 447 -32.26 0.40 -17.53
C GLU A 447 -32.48 -0.26 -16.17
N ALA A 448 -33.73 -0.41 -15.74
CA ALA A 448 -34.13 -1.11 -14.53
C ALA A 448 -34.99 -2.33 -14.87
N THR A 449 -34.52 -3.52 -14.49
CA THR A 449 -35.25 -4.79 -14.66
C THR A 449 -36.23 -5.05 -13.50
N ALA A 450 -36.94 -6.19 -13.53
CA ALA A 450 -37.79 -6.64 -12.43
C ALA A 450 -37.04 -6.70 -11.09
N GLY A 451 -37.68 -6.25 -10.01
CA GLY A 451 -37.12 -6.19 -8.65
C GLY A 451 -36.22 -4.99 -8.37
N SER A 452 -35.93 -4.14 -9.36
CA SER A 452 -35.09 -2.96 -9.19
C SER A 452 -35.81 -1.84 -8.46
N VAL A 453 -35.11 -1.21 -7.51
CA VAL A 453 -35.59 -0.03 -6.78
C VAL A 453 -34.86 1.22 -7.28
N THR A 454 -35.61 2.29 -7.55
CA THR A 454 -35.04 3.62 -7.86
C THR A 454 -35.53 4.61 -6.81
N LYS A 455 -34.63 5.03 -5.92
CA LYS A 455 -34.91 5.98 -4.83
C LYS A 455 -34.42 7.37 -5.22
N ALA A 456 -35.16 8.38 -4.79
CA ALA A 456 -34.80 9.78 -4.97
C ALA A 456 -35.15 10.56 -3.71
N GLN A 457 -34.24 11.42 -3.26
CA GLN A 457 -34.56 12.39 -2.20
C GLN A 457 -35.64 13.38 -2.69
N ILE A 458 -36.51 13.87 -1.81
CA ILE A 458 -37.52 14.86 -2.18
C ILE A 458 -36.83 16.12 -2.72
N GLY A 459 -37.31 16.63 -3.85
CA GLY A 459 -36.73 17.80 -4.54
C GLY A 459 -35.42 17.51 -5.28
N SER A 460 -35.01 16.24 -5.37
CA SER A 460 -33.82 15.85 -6.13
C SER A 460 -34.10 15.70 -7.63
N LYS A 461 -33.05 15.83 -8.45
CA LYS A 461 -33.10 15.67 -9.90
C LYS A 461 -31.91 14.84 -10.39
N LEU A 462 -32.24 13.69 -10.97
CA LEU A 462 -31.33 12.87 -11.77
C LEU A 462 -31.57 13.17 -13.25
N ILE A 463 -30.50 13.43 -13.99
CA ILE A 463 -30.55 13.63 -15.44
C ILE A 463 -30.03 12.37 -16.12
N VAL A 464 -30.83 11.76 -17.00
CA VAL A 464 -30.40 10.70 -17.91
C VAL A 464 -30.44 11.27 -19.32
N LYS A 465 -29.31 11.28 -20.02
CA LYS A 465 -29.21 11.84 -21.38
C LYS A 465 -29.62 10.84 -22.47
N GLY A 466 -29.44 9.54 -22.21
CA GLY A 466 -29.95 8.47 -23.06
C GLY A 466 -31.39 8.12 -22.73
N THR A 467 -31.76 6.87 -23.02
CA THR A 467 -33.09 6.33 -22.74
C THR A 467 -33.22 5.93 -21.27
N VAL A 468 -34.44 6.07 -20.74
CA VAL A 468 -34.82 5.55 -19.42
C VAL A 468 -35.82 4.43 -19.64
N ASN A 469 -35.43 3.23 -19.24
CA ASN A 469 -36.28 2.05 -19.28
C ASN A 469 -36.51 1.53 -17.85
N LEU A 470 -37.76 1.50 -17.42
CA LEU A 470 -38.18 1.05 -16.08
C LEU A 470 -39.03 -0.23 -16.14
N ASN A 471 -38.78 -1.13 -17.10
CA ASN A 471 -39.52 -2.38 -17.39
C ASN A 471 -39.51 -3.44 -16.25
N GLY A 472 -39.48 -3.03 -14.99
CA GLY A 472 -39.74 -3.91 -13.85
C GLY A 472 -41.21 -4.30 -13.79
N GLY A 473 -41.57 -5.39 -14.44
CA GLY A 473 -42.93 -5.95 -14.51
C GLY A 473 -43.58 -6.34 -13.16
N ASN A 474 -43.03 -5.93 -12.02
CA ASN A 474 -43.68 -5.86 -10.72
C ASN A 474 -42.92 -4.80 -9.87
N ALA A 475 -43.52 -3.61 -9.75
CA ALA A 475 -43.13 -2.48 -8.90
C ALA A 475 -41.68 -1.96 -9.03
N THR A 476 -41.46 -1.05 -9.99
CA THR A 476 -40.44 0.00 -9.81
C THR A 476 -40.89 0.88 -8.64
N LEU A 477 -40.48 0.54 -7.41
CA LEU A 477 -40.84 1.33 -6.23
C LEU A 477 -40.04 2.64 -6.26
N GLN A 478 -40.66 3.70 -6.79
CA GLN A 478 -40.17 5.06 -6.60
C GLN A 478 -40.47 5.47 -5.17
N THR A 479 -39.47 5.37 -4.30
CA THR A 479 -39.59 5.83 -2.92
C THR A 479 -39.02 7.23 -2.81
N LEU A 480 -39.85 8.17 -2.40
CA LEU A 480 -39.44 9.51 -1.97
C LEU A 480 -39.04 9.44 -0.49
N SER A 481 -37.80 9.78 -0.17
CA SER A 481 -37.31 9.75 1.21
C SER A 481 -36.85 11.13 1.69
N ASN A 482 -37.27 11.52 2.89
CA ASN A 482 -36.69 12.63 3.65
C ASN A 482 -35.58 12.10 4.56
N GLU A 483 -34.44 11.66 4.00
CA GLU A 483 -33.27 11.36 4.85
C GLU A 483 -32.54 12.66 5.24
N CYS A 484 -32.92 13.22 6.38
CA CYS A 484 -32.10 14.18 7.12
C CYS A 484 -31.01 13.39 7.86
N ARG A 485 -29.82 13.27 7.30
CA ARG A 485 -28.65 12.80 8.06
C ARG A 485 -27.93 14.02 8.63
N SER A 486 -27.98 14.18 9.95
CA SER A 486 -27.13 15.10 10.70
C SER A 486 -25.67 14.74 10.40
N ILE A 487 -24.94 15.68 9.79
CA ILE A 487 -23.52 15.54 9.41
C ILE A 487 -22.70 15.30 10.67
#